data_AF-A0A2R5L2V8-F1
#
_entry.id   AF-A0A2R5L2V8-F1
#
_cell.length_a   1.000
_cell.length_b   1.000
_cell.length_c   1.000
_cell.angle_alpha   90.00
_cell.angle_beta   90.00
_cell.angle_gamma   90.00
#
_symmetry.space_group_name_H-M   'P 1'
#
loop_
_entity.id
_entity.type
_entity.pdbx_description
1 polymer ?
#
loop_
_entity_poly.entity_id
_entity_poly.type
_entity_poly.pdbx_seq_one_letter_code
_entity_poly.pdbx_strand_id
1 'polypeptide(L)'
;EHNRIVIELSKVNPHWDDEKLFQEGKHLMAAIIQHITYNEFLPMILGKDMMQKHSIILEKHGYFDGYNPKVDASVTSQFITASFRFGHSLLPSTIERWSPNHKYIASQRLSEMLRQPYDLYKGGWCDQYIMGLCNQVAQAMDDAVSQEVTN
;
A
#
# COMPACT_ATOMS: atom_id res chain seq x y z
N GLU A 1 8.63 4.29 9.21
CA GLU A 1 8.21 5.64 8.78
C GLU A 1 7.63 6.49 9.91
N HIS A 2 6.58 6.04 10.63
CA HIS A 2 6.00 6.80 11.76
C HIS A 2 7.05 7.35 12.74
N ASN A 3 7.94 6.51 13.28
CA ASN A 3 8.98 6.96 14.21
C ASN A 3 9.95 7.98 13.58
N ARG A 4 10.26 7.83 12.29
CA ARG A 4 11.10 8.80 11.56
C ARG A 4 10.40 10.16 11.51
N ILE A 5 9.12 10.19 11.17
CA ILE A 5 8.29 11.41 11.17
C ILE A 5 8.26 12.04 12.57
N VAL A 6 7.99 11.24 13.61
CA VAL A 6 7.93 11.72 15.00
C VAL A 6 9.27 12.34 15.45
N ILE A 7 10.39 11.72 15.09
CA ILE A 7 11.74 12.26 15.38
C ILE A 7 11.97 13.60 14.67
N GLU A 8 11.51 13.77 13.43
CA GLU A 8 11.64 15.06 12.75
C GLU A 8 10.68 16.12 13.33
N LEU A 9 9.45 15.73 13.71
CA LEU A 9 8.49 16.62 14.35
C LEU A 9 8.98 17.13 15.70
N SER A 10 9.66 16.29 16.50
CA SER A 10 10.20 16.69 17.81
C SER A 10 11.35 17.69 17.71
N LYS A 11 12.17 17.59 16.65
CA LYS A 11 13.22 18.58 16.38
C LYS A 11 12.65 19.95 16.05
N VAL A 12 11.57 20.00 15.27
CA VAL A 12 10.90 21.26 14.86
C VAL A 12 10.00 21.81 15.96
N ASN A 13 9.39 20.93 16.77
CA ASN A 13 8.49 21.30 17.86
C ASN A 13 8.98 20.72 19.20
N PRO A 14 10.08 21.25 19.79
CA PRO A 14 10.62 20.74 21.06
C PRO A 14 9.69 20.91 22.26
N HIS A 15 8.61 21.68 22.11
CA HIS A 15 7.61 21.96 23.13
C HIS A 15 6.44 20.98 23.13
N TRP A 16 6.36 20.07 22.14
CA TRP A 16 5.35 19.03 22.12
C TRP A 16 5.72 17.89 23.06
N ASP A 17 4.71 17.34 23.73
CA ASP A 17 4.84 16.11 24.51
C ASP A 17 4.72 14.87 23.61
N ASP A 18 4.95 13.71 24.21
CA ASP A 18 4.94 12.42 23.50
C ASP A 18 3.58 12.10 22.88
N GLU A 19 2.48 12.45 23.54
CA GLU A 19 1.12 12.18 23.03
C GLU A 19 0.84 13.05 21.79
N LYS A 20 1.17 14.35 21.85
CA LYS A 20 1.01 15.23 20.69
C LYS A 20 1.85 14.76 19.52
N LEU A 21 3.11 14.38 19.78
CA LEU A 21 4.00 13.83 18.77
C LEU A 21 3.44 12.56 18.13
N PHE A 22 2.92 11.63 18.93
CA PHE A 22 2.31 10.40 18.44
C PHE A 22 1.09 10.68 17.57
N GLN A 23 0.15 11.52 18.01
CA GLN A 23 -1.07 11.82 17.25
C GLN A 23 -0.75 12.55 15.93
N GLU A 24 0.18 13.51 15.93
CA GLU A 24 0.58 14.20 14.71
C GLU A 24 1.34 13.29 13.74
N GLY A 25 2.22 12.42 14.27
CA GLY A 25 2.87 11.39 13.46
C GLY A 25 1.87 10.41 12.85
N LYS A 26 0.81 10.04 13.58
CA LYS A 26 -0.27 9.18 13.09
C LYS A 26 -1.12 9.90 12.04
N HIS A 27 -1.45 11.16 12.27
CA HIS A 27 -2.21 12.00 11.35
C HIS A 27 -1.50 12.13 10.01
N LEU A 28 -0.18 12.39 10.02
CA LEU A 28 0.61 12.47 8.79
C LEU A 28 0.70 11.12 8.07
N MET A 29 0.88 10.01 8.79
CA MET A 29 0.85 8.67 8.18
C MET A 29 -0.48 8.38 7.49
N ALA A 30 -1.61 8.77 8.08
CA ALA A 30 -2.93 8.61 7.45
C ALA A 30 -3.04 9.44 6.16
N ALA A 31 -2.54 10.69 6.18
CA ALA A 31 -2.51 11.55 4.99
C ALA A 31 -1.62 10.96 3.87
N ILE A 32 -0.47 10.39 4.20
CA ILE A 32 0.41 9.70 3.21
C ILE A 32 -0.33 8.54 2.55
N ILE A 33 -0.99 7.69 3.34
CA ILE A 33 -1.73 6.53 2.81
C ILE A 33 -2.88 6.99 1.92
N GLN A 34 -3.64 8.00 2.35
CA GLN A 34 -4.73 8.57 1.55
C GLN A 34 -4.21 9.18 0.25
N HIS A 35 -3.11 9.92 0.30
CA HIS A 35 -2.51 10.54 -0.89
C HIS A 35 -2.09 9.47 -1.90
N ILE A 36 -1.30 8.46 -1.49
CA ILE A 36 -0.88 7.36 -2.38
C ILE A 36 -2.11 6.64 -2.95
N THR A 37 -3.13 6.40 -2.10
CA THR A 37 -4.34 5.68 -2.51
C THR A 37 -5.10 6.44 -3.61
N TYR A 38 -5.41 7.71 -3.40
CA TYR A 38 -6.22 8.48 -4.36
C TYR A 38 -5.42 9.02 -5.55
N ASN A 39 -4.12 9.29 -5.37
CA ASN A 39 -3.27 9.88 -6.42
C ASN A 39 -2.62 8.84 -7.33
N GLU A 40 -2.27 7.67 -6.79
CA GLU A 40 -1.47 6.67 -7.51
C GLU A 40 -2.24 5.36 -7.72
N PHE A 41 -2.81 4.80 -6.64
CA PHE A 41 -3.43 3.47 -6.69
C PHE A 41 -4.78 3.45 -7.41
N LEU A 42 -5.73 4.29 -7.00
CA LEU A 42 -7.08 4.31 -7.58
C LEU A 42 -7.09 4.68 -9.08
N PRO A 43 -6.31 5.66 -9.58
CA PRO A 43 -6.25 5.96 -11.01
C PRO A 43 -5.77 4.77 -11.86
N MET A 44 -4.84 3.96 -11.34
CA MET A 44 -4.34 2.78 -12.04
C MET A 44 -5.39 1.68 -12.17
N ILE A 45 -6.30 1.56 -11.20
CA ILE A 45 -7.33 0.51 -11.18
C ILE A 45 -8.61 0.95 -11.88
N LEU A 46 -9.08 2.16 -11.58
CA LEU A 46 -10.39 2.66 -12.03
C LEU A 46 -10.30 3.40 -13.38
N GLY A 47 -9.13 3.90 -13.74
CA GLY A 47 -8.93 4.75 -14.91
C GLY A 47 -9.42 6.19 -14.69
N LYS A 48 -8.96 7.10 -15.57
CA LYS A 48 -9.23 8.55 -15.44
C LYS A 48 -10.72 8.90 -15.50
N ASP A 49 -11.48 8.21 -16.35
CA ASP A 49 -12.90 8.49 -16.54
C ASP A 49 -13.71 8.24 -15.26
N MET A 50 -13.42 7.16 -14.54
CA MET A 50 -14.08 6.85 -13.27
C MET A 50 -13.65 7.81 -12.17
N MET A 51 -12.36 8.16 -12.11
CA MET A 51 -11.87 9.16 -11.17
C MET A 51 -12.59 10.51 -11.36
N GLN A 52 -12.78 10.95 -12.61
CA GLN A 52 -13.49 12.18 -12.95
C GLN A 52 -14.98 12.08 -12.64
N LYS A 53 -15.63 10.98 -13.05
CA LYS A 53 -17.06 10.74 -12.80
C LYS A 53 -17.41 10.81 -11.32
N HIS A 54 -16.54 10.32 -10.46
CA HIS A 54 -16.74 10.33 -9.00
C HIS A 54 -16.12 11.55 -8.30
N SER A 55 -15.51 12.49 -9.03
CA SER A 55 -14.88 13.70 -8.48
C SER A 55 -13.85 13.40 -7.38
N ILE A 56 -13.04 12.36 -7.59
CA ILE A 56 -12.01 11.89 -6.64
C ILE A 56 -10.58 12.11 -7.16
N ILE A 57 -10.43 13.02 -8.13
CA ILE A 57 -9.13 13.50 -8.59
C ILE A 57 -8.61 14.53 -7.57
N LEU A 58 -7.34 14.42 -7.18
CA LEU A 58 -6.74 15.35 -6.24
C LEU A 58 -6.60 16.76 -6.84
N GLU A 59 -6.83 17.75 -5.99
CA GLU A 59 -6.49 19.14 -6.28
C GLU A 59 -4.97 19.32 -6.37
N LYS A 60 -4.51 20.12 -7.35
CA LYS A 60 -3.08 20.43 -7.50
C LYS A 60 -2.57 21.39 -6.43
N HIS A 61 -3.47 22.20 -5.87
CA HIS A 61 -3.18 23.24 -4.90
C HIS A 61 -4.28 23.31 -3.85
N GLY A 62 -3.92 23.67 -2.62
CA GLY A 62 -4.86 23.75 -1.51
C GLY A 62 -5.21 22.39 -0.92
N TYR A 63 -6.42 22.28 -0.37
CA TYR A 63 -6.95 21.08 0.26
C TYR A 63 -8.42 20.88 -0.14
N PHE A 64 -8.88 19.63 -0.10
CA PHE A 64 -10.29 19.32 -0.31
C PHE A 64 -11.14 19.88 0.84
N ASP A 65 -12.17 20.66 0.53
CA ASP A 65 -13.08 21.29 1.49
C ASP A 65 -14.51 20.71 1.44
N GLY A 66 -14.77 19.72 0.59
CA GLY A 66 -16.08 19.11 0.37
C GLY A 66 -16.51 18.06 1.38
N TYR A 67 -16.03 18.11 2.63
CA TYR A 67 -16.46 17.16 3.67
C TYR A 67 -17.98 17.29 3.91
N ASN A 68 -18.70 16.17 3.83
CA ASN A 68 -20.14 16.12 4.07
C ASN A 68 -20.44 15.13 5.21
N PRO A 69 -20.90 15.59 6.39
CA PRO A 69 -21.19 14.73 7.53
C PRO A 69 -22.39 13.79 7.32
N LYS A 70 -23.16 13.96 6.24
CA LYS A 70 -24.28 13.09 5.88
C LYS A 70 -23.87 11.89 5.03
N VAL A 71 -22.62 11.82 4.57
CA VAL A 71 -22.11 10.68 3.81
C VAL A 71 -21.87 9.53 4.78
N ASP A 72 -22.42 8.36 4.46
CA ASP A 72 -22.10 7.13 5.16
C ASP A 72 -20.70 6.66 4.74
N ALA A 73 -19.76 6.69 5.68
CA ALA A 73 -18.38 6.24 5.48
C ALA A 73 -18.20 4.73 5.73
N SER A 74 -19.29 3.99 5.99
CA SER A 74 -19.25 2.55 6.21
C SER A 74 -18.85 1.82 4.94
N VAL A 75 -17.99 0.81 5.09
CA VAL A 75 -17.61 -0.06 3.98
C VAL A 75 -18.72 -1.06 3.71
N THR A 76 -19.14 -1.18 2.45
CA THR A 76 -20.23 -2.09 2.07
C THR A 76 -19.80 -3.56 2.19
N SER A 77 -20.77 -4.43 2.51
CA SER A 77 -20.52 -5.87 2.61
C SER A 77 -19.99 -6.45 1.29
N GLN A 78 -20.49 -6.00 0.13
CA GLN A 78 -20.01 -6.46 -1.16
C GLN A 78 -18.54 -6.13 -1.39
N PHE A 79 -18.09 -4.94 -0.96
CA PHE A 79 -16.70 -4.53 -1.11
C PHE A 79 -15.75 -5.40 -0.30
N ILE A 80 -16.08 -5.67 0.98
CA ILE A 80 -15.25 -6.49 1.88
C ILE A 80 -15.25 -7.97 1.48
N THR A 81 -16.41 -8.50 1.10
CA THR A 81 -16.58 -9.93 0.86
C THR A 81 -16.08 -10.37 -0.51
N ALA A 82 -16.22 -9.54 -1.54
CA ALA A 82 -15.93 -9.93 -2.91
C ALA A 82 -15.11 -8.89 -3.69
N SER A 83 -15.59 -7.65 -3.84
CA SER A 83 -15.04 -6.74 -4.86
C SER A 83 -13.56 -6.40 -4.65
N PHE A 84 -13.14 -6.12 -3.40
CA PHE A 84 -11.73 -5.76 -3.13
C PHE A 84 -10.78 -6.97 -3.17
N ARG A 85 -11.31 -8.19 -3.38
CA ARG A 85 -10.50 -9.40 -3.59
C ARG A 85 -10.02 -9.58 -5.03
N PHE A 86 -10.32 -8.64 -5.95
CA PHE A 86 -9.79 -8.67 -7.32
C PHE A 86 -8.25 -8.83 -7.33
N GLY A 87 -7.57 -8.28 -6.31
CA GLY A 87 -6.12 -8.40 -6.14
C GLY A 87 -5.60 -9.83 -6.01
N HIS A 88 -6.45 -10.83 -5.71
CA HIS A 88 -6.02 -12.24 -5.72
C HIS A 88 -5.62 -12.72 -7.13
N SER A 89 -6.21 -12.17 -8.20
CA SER A 89 -5.78 -12.45 -9.58
C SER A 89 -4.39 -11.89 -9.91
N LEU A 90 -3.93 -10.89 -9.15
CA LEU A 90 -2.63 -10.24 -9.37
C LEU A 90 -1.45 -10.98 -8.70
N LEU A 91 -1.74 -11.99 -7.87
CA LEU A 91 -0.75 -12.68 -7.05
C LEU A 91 0.21 -13.53 -7.91
N PRO A 92 1.52 -13.26 -7.91
CA PRO A 92 2.46 -14.09 -8.64
C PRO A 92 2.62 -15.46 -7.99
N SER A 93 3.04 -16.44 -8.80
CA SER A 93 3.30 -17.80 -8.29
C SER A 93 4.62 -17.89 -7.50
N THR A 94 5.50 -16.90 -7.66
CA THR A 94 6.74 -16.79 -6.91
C THR A 94 6.99 -15.34 -6.55
N ILE A 95 7.60 -15.08 -5.39
CA ILE A 95 8.06 -13.75 -5.00
C ILE A 95 9.56 -13.65 -5.27
N GLU A 96 9.97 -12.62 -5.98
CA GLU A 96 11.36 -12.41 -6.36
C GLU A 96 12.13 -11.58 -5.32
N ARG A 97 13.42 -11.87 -5.19
CA ARG A 97 14.40 -11.08 -4.45
C ARG A 97 15.35 -10.42 -5.42
N TRP A 98 15.56 -9.12 -5.24
CA TRP A 98 16.39 -8.30 -6.10
C TRP A 98 17.45 -7.56 -5.29
N SER A 99 18.61 -7.36 -5.89
CA SER A 99 19.67 -6.55 -5.28
C SER A 99 19.36 -5.05 -5.37
N PRO A 100 20.00 -4.21 -4.54
CA PRO A 100 19.88 -2.75 -4.64
C PRO A 100 20.24 -2.20 -6.03
N ASN A 101 21.03 -2.93 -6.81
CA ASN A 101 21.42 -2.57 -8.18
C ASN A 101 20.46 -3.10 -9.25
N HIS A 102 19.22 -3.43 -8.88
CA HIS A 102 18.19 -3.99 -9.79
C HIS A 102 18.67 -5.24 -10.54
N LYS A 103 19.39 -6.12 -9.85
CA LYS A 103 19.73 -7.46 -10.38
C LYS A 103 18.95 -8.53 -9.64
N TYR A 104 18.30 -9.42 -10.38
CA TYR A 104 17.64 -10.61 -9.86
C TYR A 104 18.62 -11.45 -9.03
N ILE A 105 18.18 -11.91 -7.85
CA ILE A 105 18.97 -12.77 -6.96
C ILE A 105 18.38 -14.18 -6.97
N ALA A 106 17.10 -14.30 -6.63
CA ALA A 106 16.40 -15.58 -6.49
C ALA A 106 14.89 -15.34 -6.43
N SER A 107 14.10 -16.40 -6.47
CA SER A 107 12.67 -16.37 -6.18
C SER A 107 12.28 -17.53 -5.26
N GLN A 108 11.16 -17.38 -4.58
CA GLN A 108 10.56 -18.40 -3.72
C GLN A 108 9.08 -18.56 -4.06
N ARG A 109 8.54 -19.76 -3.92
CA ARG A 109 7.12 -20.02 -4.13
C ARG A 109 6.29 -19.29 -3.09
N LEU A 110 5.18 -18.71 -3.52
CA LEU A 110 4.31 -17.96 -2.61
C LEU A 110 3.79 -18.87 -1.49
N SER A 111 3.41 -20.11 -1.79
CA SER A 111 2.91 -21.09 -0.81
C SER A 111 3.91 -21.39 0.32
N GLU A 112 5.21 -21.33 0.04
CA GLU A 112 6.28 -21.56 1.02
C GLU A 112 6.49 -20.35 1.97
N MET A 113 5.96 -19.18 1.61
CA MET A 113 6.12 -17.94 2.37
C MET A 113 4.89 -17.61 3.25
N LEU A 114 3.72 -18.19 2.94
CA LEU A 114 2.49 -17.89 3.65
C LEU A 114 2.58 -18.29 5.13
N ARG A 115 2.44 -17.29 6.01
CA ARG A 115 2.59 -17.44 7.48
C ARG A 115 3.99 -17.91 7.91
N GLN A 116 5.01 -17.66 7.10
CA GLN A 116 6.41 -18.00 7.39
C GLN A 116 7.25 -16.72 7.48
N PRO A 117 7.33 -16.06 8.65
CA PRO A 117 8.06 -14.78 8.77
C PRO A 117 9.59 -14.95 8.80
N TYR A 118 10.10 -16.18 8.69
CA TYR A 118 11.49 -16.50 8.98
C TYR A 118 12.49 -15.79 8.05
N ASP A 119 12.07 -15.53 6.81
CA ASP A 119 12.89 -14.83 5.83
C ASP A 119 13.15 -13.37 6.21
N LEU A 120 12.27 -12.73 6.98
CA LEU A 120 12.45 -11.34 7.44
C LEU A 120 13.54 -11.21 8.51
N TYR A 121 13.91 -12.29 9.20
CA TYR A 121 15.04 -12.28 10.14
C TYR A 121 16.39 -12.40 9.45
N LYS A 122 16.42 -12.76 8.16
CA LYS A 122 17.66 -12.83 7.40
C LYS A 122 18.09 -11.42 7.00
N GLY A 123 19.32 -11.06 7.35
CA GLY A 123 19.87 -9.73 7.08
C GLY A 123 19.76 -9.35 5.60
N GLY A 124 19.15 -8.20 5.32
CA GLY A 124 18.98 -7.63 3.97
C GLY A 124 17.88 -8.27 3.12
N TRP A 125 17.19 -9.32 3.58
CA TRP A 125 16.14 -9.97 2.77
C TRP A 125 14.89 -9.11 2.64
N CYS A 126 14.52 -8.36 3.68
CA CYS A 126 13.41 -7.40 3.62
C CYS A 126 13.61 -6.41 2.45
N ASP A 127 14.78 -5.79 2.38
CA ASP A 127 15.14 -4.85 1.32
C ASP A 127 15.11 -5.53 -0.06
N GLN A 128 15.57 -6.78 -0.15
CA GLN A 128 15.55 -7.53 -1.41
C GLN A 128 14.13 -7.85 -1.88
N TYR A 129 13.19 -8.13 -0.97
CA TYR A 129 11.78 -8.30 -1.32
C TYR A 129 11.13 -6.97 -1.71
N ILE A 130 11.44 -5.87 -1.01
CA ILE A 130 10.96 -4.53 -1.40
C ILE A 130 11.45 -4.21 -2.83
N MET A 131 12.72 -4.47 -3.14
CA MET A 131 13.24 -4.35 -4.49
C MET A 131 12.51 -5.29 -5.47
N GLY A 132 12.13 -6.49 -5.02
CA GLY A 132 11.28 -7.40 -5.78
C GLY A 132 9.92 -6.79 -6.11
N LEU A 133 9.21 -6.20 -5.14
CA LEU A 133 7.93 -5.53 -5.36
C LEU A 133 8.02 -4.35 -6.35
N CYS A 134 9.20 -3.75 -6.51
CA CYS A 134 9.43 -2.69 -7.50
C CYS A 134 9.80 -3.21 -8.90
N ASN A 135 10.45 -4.38 -9.03
CA ASN A 135 10.97 -4.88 -10.31
C ASN A 135 10.10 -6.00 -10.91
N GLN A 136 9.45 -6.79 -10.08
CA GLN A 136 8.63 -7.91 -10.49
C GLN A 136 7.28 -7.41 -11.01
N VAL A 137 6.91 -7.83 -12.21
CA VAL A 137 5.60 -7.53 -12.79
C VAL A 137 4.53 -8.37 -12.08
N ALA A 138 3.42 -7.73 -11.69
CA ALA A 138 2.25 -8.43 -11.15
C ALA A 138 1.62 -9.35 -12.21
N GLN A 139 0.85 -10.36 -11.77
CA GLN A 139 0.03 -11.10 -12.73
C GLN A 139 -1.02 -10.20 -13.36
N ALA A 140 -1.43 -10.53 -14.59
CA ALA A 140 -2.52 -9.84 -15.24
C ALA A 140 -3.82 -10.09 -14.47
N MET A 141 -4.67 -9.08 -14.40
CA MET A 141 -6.01 -9.25 -13.86
C MET A 141 -6.85 -10.05 -14.85
N ASP A 142 -7.15 -11.30 -14.52
CA ASP A 142 -7.99 -12.20 -15.30
C ASP A 142 -8.90 -13.07 -14.41
N ASP A 143 -9.57 -14.05 -15.00
CA ASP A 143 -10.45 -15.00 -14.32
C ASP A 143 -9.70 -16.15 -13.63
N ALA A 144 -8.36 -16.16 -13.71
CA ALA A 144 -7.51 -17.12 -13.06
C ALA A 144 -6.86 -16.56 -11.78
N VAL A 145 -6.46 -17.48 -10.92
CA VAL A 145 -5.70 -17.19 -9.71
C VAL A 145 -4.55 -18.20 -9.65
N SER A 146 -3.39 -17.78 -9.17
CA SER A 146 -2.24 -18.66 -9.03
C SER A 146 -2.58 -19.95 -8.25
N GLN A 147 -1.96 -21.05 -8.68
CA GLN A 147 -2.07 -22.35 -8.01
C GLN A 147 -1.56 -22.32 -6.57
N GLU A 148 -0.67 -21.37 -6.25
CA GLU A 148 -0.08 -21.20 -4.91
C GLU A 148 -1.09 -20.83 -3.81
N VAL A 149 -2.29 -20.38 -4.18
CA VAL A 149 -3.38 -20.05 -3.25
C VAL A 149 -4.69 -20.77 -3.55
N THR A 150 -4.70 -21.67 -4.55
CA THR A 150 -5.90 -22.44 -4.94
C THR A 150 -5.77 -23.95 -4.71
N ASN A 151 -4.54 -24.48 -4.61
CA ASN A 151 -4.23 -25.89 -4.30
C ASN A 151 -3.17 -26.01 -3.21
#